data_AF-A0A1W1DFK8-F1
#
_entry.id   AF-A0A1W1DFK8-F1
#
_cell.length_a   1.000
_cell.length_b   1.000
_cell.length_c   1.000
_cell.angle_alpha   90.00
_cell.angle_beta   90.00
_cell.angle_gamma   90.00
#
_symmetry.space_group_name_H-M   'P 1'
#
loop_
_entity.id
_entity.type
_entity.pdbx_description
1 polymer ?
#
loop_
_entity_poly.entity_id
_entity_poly.type
_entity_poly.pdbx_seq_one_letter_code
_entity_poly.pdbx_strand_id
1 'polypeptide(L)'
;MYFYPKDDTPGCTTEACSFRDAINHIVAKRAIVFGISLDDVESHQQFSKKNKLPFSILSDPGGKVAKQYDSLADYWIVKFAKRNSFIVNPAGNIVKIYKGVDPQTHVQEVLKDLSALQ
;
A
#
# COMPACT_ATOMS: atom_id res chain seq x y z
N MET A 1 -2.61 -4.81 2.08
CA MET A 1 -1.84 -3.70 2.67
C MET A 1 -0.63 -3.44 1.80
N TYR A 2 -0.39 -2.20 1.36
CA TYR A 2 0.77 -1.84 0.54
C TYR A 2 1.54 -0.67 1.16
N PHE A 3 2.85 -0.81 1.23
CA PHE A 3 3.78 0.24 1.64
C PHE A 3 4.29 0.98 0.41
N TYR A 4 4.48 2.30 0.52
CA TYR A 4 5.01 3.11 -0.57
C TYR A 4 5.93 4.23 -0.06
N PRO A 5 6.91 4.69 -0.87
CA PRO A 5 7.92 5.64 -0.41
C PRO A 5 7.41 6.97 0.12
N LYS A 6 6.53 7.64 -0.64
CA LYS A 6 6.09 9.01 -0.36
C LYS A 6 4.85 9.42 -1.13
N ASP A 7 3.95 10.16 -0.49
CA ASP A 7 2.79 10.82 -1.11
C ASP A 7 3.20 11.71 -2.30
N ASP A 8 2.26 11.89 -3.23
CA ASP A 8 2.39 12.81 -4.38
C ASP A 8 3.59 12.58 -5.32
N THR A 9 4.32 11.48 -5.16
CA THR A 9 5.35 11.07 -6.12
C THR A 9 4.73 10.27 -7.27
N PRO A 10 5.28 10.34 -8.51
CA PRO A 10 4.65 9.73 -9.68
C PRO A 10 4.30 8.25 -9.51
N GLY A 11 5.28 7.42 -9.10
CA GLY A 11 5.04 5.98 -8.93
C GLY A 11 4.05 5.64 -7.82
N CYS A 12 4.04 6.37 -6.70
CA CYS A 12 3.07 6.15 -5.62
C CYS A 12 1.67 6.61 -6.00
N THR A 13 1.58 7.69 -6.78
CA THR A 13 0.30 8.18 -7.34
C THR A 13 -0.26 7.17 -8.32
N THR A 14 0.57 6.61 -9.21
CA THR A 14 0.18 5.51 -10.11
C THR A 14 -0.35 4.32 -9.33
N GLU A 15 0.39 3.82 -8.32
CA GLU A 15 -0.05 2.66 -7.53
C GLU A 15 -1.37 2.91 -6.79
N ALA A 16 -1.49 4.06 -6.11
CA ALA A 16 -2.70 4.41 -5.37
C ALA A 16 -3.92 4.56 -6.29
N CYS A 17 -3.75 5.17 -7.46
CA CYS A 17 -4.82 5.29 -8.47
C CYS A 17 -5.19 3.92 -9.05
N SER A 18 -4.22 3.05 -9.31
CA SER A 18 -4.47 1.68 -9.76
C SER A 18 -5.32 0.90 -8.74
N PHE A 19 -5.02 1.00 -7.44
CA PHE A 19 -5.86 0.42 -6.39
C PHE A 19 -7.25 1.05 -6.31
N ARG A 20 -7.37 2.37 -6.47
CA ARG A 20 -8.68 3.07 -6.52
C ARG A 20 -9.52 2.52 -7.66
N ASP A 21 -8.95 2.44 -8.85
CA ASP A 21 -9.68 2.05 -10.05
C ASP A 21 -10.10 0.57 -9.99
N ALA A 22 -9.34 -0.26 -9.27
CA ALA A 22 -9.65 -1.66 -9.01
C ALA A 22 -10.53 -1.92 -7.77
N ILE A 23 -10.89 -0.90 -6.99
CA ILE A 23 -11.43 -1.09 -5.63
C ILE A 23 -12.68 -1.99 -5.60
N ASN A 24 -13.58 -1.84 -6.57
CA ASN A 24 -14.81 -2.63 -6.64
C ASN A 24 -14.51 -4.12 -6.86
N HIS A 25 -13.49 -4.45 -7.65
CA HIS A 25 -13.06 -5.84 -7.84
C HIS A 25 -12.43 -6.42 -6.59
N ILE A 26 -11.69 -5.60 -5.82
CA ILE A 26 -11.08 -6.01 -4.54
C ILE A 26 -12.18 -6.25 -3.50
N VAL A 27 -13.15 -5.36 -3.39
CA VAL A 27 -14.29 -5.50 -2.47
C VAL A 27 -15.18 -6.69 -2.83
N ALA A 28 -15.41 -6.95 -4.11
CA ALA A 28 -16.12 -8.16 -4.56
C ALA A 28 -15.39 -9.45 -4.11
N LYS A 29 -14.07 -9.37 -3.92
CA LYS A 29 -13.24 -10.45 -3.34
C LYS A 29 -13.15 -10.39 -1.81
N ARG A 30 -14.06 -9.68 -1.14
CA ARG A 30 -14.15 -9.55 0.32
C ARG A 30 -12.83 -9.06 0.95
N ALA A 31 -12.07 -8.25 0.23
CA ALA A 31 -10.83 -7.66 0.69
C ALA A 31 -10.95 -6.14 0.84
N ILE A 32 -10.10 -5.58 1.69
CA ILE A 32 -9.96 -4.14 1.91
C ILE A 32 -8.53 -3.70 1.66
N VAL A 33 -8.35 -2.44 1.26
CA VAL A 33 -7.03 -1.87 0.93
C VAL A 33 -6.61 -0.88 2.02
N PHE A 34 -5.33 -0.96 2.38
CA PHE A 34 -4.64 0.03 3.20
C PHE A 34 -3.33 0.39 2.53
N GLY A 35 -3.13 1.69 2.27
CA GLY A 35 -1.82 2.25 1.90
C GLY A 35 -1.07 2.69 3.16
N ILE A 36 0.26 2.60 3.17
CA ILE A 36 1.10 3.01 4.30
C ILE A 36 2.36 3.71 3.80
N SER A 37 2.65 4.91 4.33
CA SER A 37 3.97 5.54 4.19
C SER A 37 4.40 6.16 5.52
N LEU A 38 5.59 6.78 5.51
CA LEU A 38 6.11 7.53 6.65
C LEU A 38 5.57 8.97 6.72
N ASP A 39 4.78 9.41 5.72
CA ASP A 39 4.19 10.74 5.70
C ASP A 39 3.13 10.89 6.81
N ASP A 40 2.85 12.12 7.22
CA ASP A 40 1.87 12.41 8.27
C ASP A 40 0.43 12.34 7.77
N VAL A 41 -0.51 12.42 8.72
CA VAL A 41 -1.94 12.36 8.44
C VAL A 41 -2.42 13.54 7.57
N GLU A 42 -1.79 14.71 7.67
CA GLU A 42 -2.18 15.88 6.87
C GLU A 42 -1.83 15.67 5.40
N SER A 43 -0.61 15.20 5.10
CA SER A 43 -0.19 14.78 3.78
C SER A 43 -1.15 13.74 3.19
N HIS A 44 -1.48 12.70 3.95
CA HIS A 44 -2.40 11.66 3.52
C HIS A 44 -3.80 12.18 3.21
N GLN A 45 -4.33 13.11 4.02
CA GLN A 45 -5.63 13.71 3.77
C GLN A 45 -5.64 14.49 2.44
N GLN A 46 -4.59 15.27 2.19
CA GLN A 46 -4.45 16.02 0.94
C GLN A 46 -4.30 15.08 -0.26
N PHE A 47 -3.41 14.09 -0.16
CA PHE A 47 -3.16 13.10 -1.21
C PHE A 47 -4.41 12.27 -1.54
N SER A 48 -5.12 11.80 -0.51
CA SER A 48 -6.37 11.04 -0.65
C SER A 48 -7.46 11.89 -1.30
N LYS A 49 -7.63 13.14 -0.87
CA LYS A 49 -8.63 14.06 -1.46
C LYS A 49 -8.32 14.38 -2.92
N LYS A 50 -7.06 14.70 -3.22
CA LYS A 50 -6.57 15.02 -4.57
C LYS A 50 -6.80 13.86 -5.55
N ASN A 51 -6.52 12.63 -5.11
CA ASN A 51 -6.61 11.44 -5.96
C ASN A 51 -7.93 10.66 -5.80
N LYS A 52 -8.87 11.16 -4.98
CA LYS A 52 -10.18 10.55 -4.71
C LYS A 52 -10.06 9.09 -4.27
N LEU A 53 -9.15 8.81 -3.34
CA LEU A 53 -8.88 7.45 -2.89
C LEU A 53 -10.03 6.94 -1.99
N PRO A 54 -10.66 5.80 -2.32
CA PRO A 54 -11.83 5.26 -1.60
C PRO A 54 -11.41 4.30 -0.47
N PHE A 55 -10.18 4.40 0.01
CA PHE A 55 -9.59 3.52 1.01
C PHE A 55 -8.67 4.33 1.94
N SER A 56 -8.39 3.78 3.11
CA SER A 56 -7.57 4.46 4.11
C SER A 56 -6.08 4.39 3.77
N ILE A 57 -5.39 5.49 4.00
CA ILE A 57 -3.93 5.56 4.06
C ILE A 57 -3.54 5.76 5.52
N LEU A 58 -2.62 4.93 6.00
CA LEU A 58 -2.14 4.92 7.38
C LEU A 58 -0.78 5.59 7.47
N SER A 59 -0.67 6.54 8.38
CA SER A 59 0.58 7.24 8.69
C SER A 59 1.42 6.38 9.63
N ASP A 60 2.69 6.15 9.28
CA ASP A 60 3.69 5.49 10.13
C ASP A 60 4.91 6.40 10.36
N PRO A 61 4.76 7.53 11.08
CA PRO A 61 5.87 8.44 11.33
C PRO A 61 7.01 7.71 12.05
N GLY A 62 8.23 7.83 11.51
CA GLY A 62 9.41 7.13 12.03
C GLY A 62 9.55 5.66 11.60
N GLY A 63 8.58 5.11 10.86
CA GLY A 63 8.72 3.83 10.16
C GLY A 63 8.67 2.59 11.06
N LYS A 64 8.00 2.65 12.21
CA LYS A 64 7.97 1.54 13.17
C LYS A 64 7.25 0.33 12.59
N VAL A 65 6.12 0.54 11.94
CA VAL A 65 5.35 -0.53 11.28
C VAL A 65 6.09 -1.01 10.04
N ALA A 66 6.58 -0.08 9.20
CA ALA A 66 7.38 -0.41 8.02
C ALA A 66 8.59 -1.30 8.37
N LYS A 67 9.26 -1.03 9.50
CA LYS A 67 10.37 -1.86 10.00
C LYS A 67 9.93 -3.27 10.37
N GLN A 68 8.79 -3.45 11.03
CA GLN A 68 8.25 -4.78 11.39
C GLN A 68 7.94 -5.63 10.16
N TYR A 69 7.55 -5.00 9.05
CA TYR A 69 7.24 -5.65 7.78
C TYR A 69 8.45 -5.76 6.83
N ASP A 70 9.69 -5.57 7.30
CA ASP A 70 10.90 -5.52 6.45
C ASP A 70 10.72 -4.59 5.23
N SER A 71 10.03 -3.48 5.45
CA SER A 71 9.62 -2.51 4.44
C SER A 71 10.11 -1.10 4.77
N LEU A 72 11.02 -0.93 5.72
CA LEU A 72 11.73 0.33 5.96
C LEU A 72 13.06 0.34 5.20
N ALA A 73 13.29 1.38 4.38
CA ALA A 73 14.63 1.76 3.93
C ALA A 73 15.15 2.86 4.86
N ASP A 74 16.25 2.58 5.58
CA ASP A 74 16.85 3.49 6.54
C ASP A 74 18.30 3.79 6.13
N TYR A 75 18.51 4.94 5.51
CA TYR A 75 19.81 5.44 5.08
C TYR A 75 20.37 6.51 6.04
N TRP A 76 20.03 6.40 7.33
CA TRP A 76 20.45 7.27 8.42
C TRP A 76 19.88 8.70 8.35
N ILE A 77 20.13 9.42 7.26
CA ILE A 77 19.63 10.78 7.00
C ILE A 77 18.25 10.72 6.34
N VAL A 78 18.00 9.70 5.52
CA VAL A 78 16.76 9.56 4.75
C VAL A 78 16.10 8.23 5.09
N LYS A 79 14.80 8.29 5.42
CA LYS A 79 13.96 7.11 5.67
C LYS A 79 12.70 7.16 4.83
N PHE A 80 12.32 6.02 4.27
CA PHE A 80 11.05 5.86 3.53
C PHE A 80 10.64 4.39 3.54
N ALA A 81 9.37 4.13 3.23
CA ALA A 81 8.92 2.76 3.08
C ALA A 81 9.30 2.20 1.70
N LYS A 82 9.87 1.00 1.67
CA LYS A 82 10.07 0.20 0.46
C LYS A 82 8.70 -0.12 -0.16
N ARG A 83 8.62 -0.16 -1.50
CA ARG A 83 7.39 -0.51 -2.22
C ARG A 83 7.12 -2.01 -2.16
N ASN A 84 6.55 -2.44 -1.03
CA ASN A 84 6.23 -3.83 -0.72
C ASN A 84 4.75 -3.96 -0.39
N SER A 85 4.17 -5.13 -0.62
CA SER A 85 2.75 -5.39 -0.32
C SER A 85 2.54 -6.74 0.34
N PHE A 86 1.44 -6.83 1.06
CA PHE A 86 1.07 -7.97 1.88
C PHE A 86 -0.43 -8.24 1.75
N ILE A 87 -0.79 -9.50 1.55
CA ILE A 87 -2.15 -9.98 1.77
C ILE A 87 -2.19 -10.61 3.17
N VAL A 88 -3.05 -10.06 4.01
CA VAL A 88 -3.28 -10.52 5.38
C VAL A 88 -4.68 -11.14 5.42
N ASN A 89 -4.79 -12.37 5.89
CA ASN A 89 -6.07 -13.07 5.98
C ASN A 89 -6.84 -12.64 7.26
N PRO A 90 -8.12 -13.05 7.42
CA PRO A 90 -8.92 -12.66 8.58
C PRO A 90 -8.38 -13.11 9.94
N ALA A 91 -7.50 -14.12 9.99
CA ALA A 91 -6.83 -14.56 11.21
C ALA A 91 -5.60 -13.69 11.56
N GLY A 92 -5.27 -12.69 10.74
CA GLY A 92 -4.11 -11.82 10.91
C GLY A 92 -2.81 -12.38 10.33
N ASN A 93 -2.86 -13.49 9.58
CA ASN A 93 -1.67 -14.11 9.01
C ASN A 93 -1.35 -13.53 7.63
N ILE A 94 -0.08 -13.25 7.37
CA ILE A 94 0.41 -12.90 6.03
C ILE A 94 0.38 -14.16 5.16
N VAL A 95 -0.46 -14.15 4.12
CA VAL A 95 -0.61 -15.28 3.17
C VAL A 95 0.09 -15.04 1.84
N LYS A 96 0.51 -13.79 1.56
CA LYS A 96 1.28 -13.43 0.38
C LYS A 96 2.12 -12.18 0.64
N ILE A 97 3.35 -12.16 0.09
CA ILE A 97 4.29 -11.05 0.16
C ILE A 97 4.72 -10.68 -1.26
N TYR A 98 4.75 -9.38 -1.55
CA TYR A 98 5.29 -8.81 -2.77
C TYR A 98 6.39 -7.82 -2.39
N LYS A 99 7.58 -7.94 -2.98
CA LYS A 99 8.73 -7.07 -2.69
C LYS A 99 9.15 -6.31 -3.94
N GLY A 100 9.41 -5.01 -3.81
CA GLY A 100 9.94 -4.18 -4.91
C GLY A 100 9.04 -4.14 -6.15
N VAL A 101 7.73 -3.98 -5.94
CA VAL A 101 6.72 -4.12 -6.99
C VAL A 101 6.76 -2.99 -8.02
N ASP A 102 6.26 -3.26 -9.22
CA ASP A 102 6.03 -2.22 -10.23
C ASP A 102 4.64 -1.57 -10.00
N PRO A 103 4.57 -0.25 -9.74
CA PRO A 103 3.30 0.43 -9.48
C PRO A 103 2.28 0.34 -10.64
N GLN A 104 2.71 0.06 -11.87
CA GLN A 104 1.82 -0.07 -13.03
C GLN A 104 1.10 -1.41 -13.07
N THR A 105 1.77 -2.50 -12.67
CA THR A 105 1.23 -3.87 -12.82
C THR A 105 0.72 -4.46 -11.52
N HIS A 106 1.19 -3.95 -10.38
CA HIS A 106 1.01 -4.58 -9.07
C HIS A 106 -0.45 -4.88 -8.71
N VAL A 107 -1.39 -3.98 -9.00
CA VAL A 107 -2.81 -4.20 -8.66
C VAL A 107 -3.38 -5.46 -9.36
N GLN A 108 -2.91 -5.77 -10.57
CA GLN A 108 -3.37 -6.95 -11.32
C GLN A 108 -2.82 -8.23 -10.71
N GLU A 109 -1.58 -8.20 -10.21
CA GLU A 109 -0.99 -9.31 -9.46
C GLU A 109 -1.79 -9.59 -8.19
N VAL A 110 -2.15 -8.54 -7.44
CA VAL A 110 -2.98 -8.64 -6.24
C VAL A 110 -4.35 -9.22 -6.56
N LEU A 111 -5.05 -8.75 -7.61
CA LEU A 111 -6.36 -9.27 -7.99
C LEU A 111 -6.32 -10.75 -8.39
N LYS A 112 -5.26 -11.15 -9.11
CA LYS A 112 -5.04 -12.55 -9.49
C LYS A 112 -4.86 -13.43 -8.25
N ASP A 113 -3.97 -13.07 -7.35
CA ASP A 113 -3.69 -13.86 -6.15
C ASP A 113 -4.85 -13.86 -5.16
N LEU A 114 -5.59 -12.74 -5.00
CA LEU A 114 -6.81 -12.70 -4.19
C LEU A 114 -7.83 -13.73 -4.68
N SER A 115 -7.93 -13.96 -5.99
CA SER A 115 -8.85 -14.97 -6.55
C SER A 115 -8.44 -16.40 -6.21
N ALA A 116 -7.14 -16.66 -6.05
CA ALA A 116 -6.62 -17.98 -5.73
C ALA A 116 -6.65 -18.30 -4.23
N LEU A 117 -6.92 -17.30 -3.38
CA LEU A 117 -6.93 -17.40 -1.92
C LEU A 117 -8.35 -17.42 -1.32
N GLN A 118 -9.39 -17.40 -2.16
CA GLN A 118 -10.79 -17.56 -1.78
C GLN A 118 -11.24 -19.02 -1.91
#